data_AF-A0AAD8IAF1-F1
#
_entry.id   AF-A0AAD8IAF1-F1
#
_cell.length_a   1.000
_cell.length_b   1.000
_cell.length_c   1.000
_cell.angle_alpha   90.00
_cell.angle_beta   90.00
_cell.angle_gamma   90.00
#
_symmetry.space_group_name_H-M   'P 1'
#
loop_
_entity.id
_entity.type
_entity.pdbx_description
1 polymer ?
#
loop_
_entity_poly.entity_id
_entity_poly.type
_entity_poly.pdbx_seq_one_letter_code
_entity_poly.pdbx_strand_id
1 'polypeptide(L)'
;MLRTTVRTLKPLEKRCSFFSRRNVVTSGGAAAADGDDLLLDDVTAVKPLVEPTLLQPRVVVYDGVCHLCHGGVKQVIRVDKHKKIKFCCLQSKAAEPYMRVCGVEREDVLRRFIFIEGPGVYHQGSAAALRVLSYLPLPYSALSSLMIVPRPIRDAAYDYIAKQRYAWFGKGDSCLVLQEKELLERFIDRDELINDKQSES
;
A
#
# COMPACT_ATOMS: atom_id res chain seq x y z
N MET A 1 -44.52 13.95 -1.97
CA MET A 1 -43.19 13.94 -2.63
C MET A 1 -42.10 14.01 -1.56
N LEU A 2 -41.60 12.87 -1.08
CA LEU A 2 -40.48 12.84 -0.13
C LEU A 2 -39.17 13.02 -0.92
N ARG A 3 -38.48 14.14 -0.70
CA ARG A 3 -37.10 14.34 -1.17
C ARG A 3 -36.18 13.50 -0.30
N THR A 4 -35.79 12.33 -0.80
CA THR A 4 -34.72 11.52 -0.23
C THR A 4 -33.40 12.27 -0.43
N THR A 5 -32.95 12.99 0.59
CA THR A 5 -31.62 13.59 0.61
C THR A 5 -30.61 12.45 0.72
N VAL A 6 -30.14 11.95 -0.43
CA VAL A 6 -28.99 11.05 -0.49
C VAL A 6 -27.80 11.86 0.04
N ARG A 7 -27.51 11.70 1.33
CA ARG A 7 -26.23 12.11 1.91
C ARG A 7 -25.17 11.40 1.07
N THR A 8 -24.52 12.14 0.18
CA THR A 8 -23.35 11.69 -0.54
C THR A 8 -22.34 11.23 0.50
N LEU A 9 -22.18 9.91 0.62
CA LEU A 9 -21.12 9.28 1.39
C LEU A 9 -19.81 9.72 0.74
N LYS A 10 -19.25 10.86 1.17
CA LYS A 10 -17.91 11.32 0.78
C LYS A 10 -16.97 10.14 0.94
N PRO A 11 -16.40 9.53 -0.10
CA PRO A 11 -15.39 8.49 0.07
C PRO A 11 -14.28 9.10 0.90
N LEU A 12 -13.91 8.48 2.03
CA LEU A 12 -12.82 8.97 2.88
C LEU A 12 -11.53 8.57 2.18
N GLU A 13 -11.21 9.27 1.10
CA GLU A 13 -9.86 9.32 0.58
C GLU A 13 -9.01 9.90 1.70
N LYS A 14 -8.21 9.05 2.36
CA LYS A 14 -7.22 9.58 3.28
C LYS A 14 -6.15 10.20 2.40
N ARG A 15 -6.06 11.53 2.47
CA ARG A 15 -4.96 12.24 1.85
C ARG A 15 -3.71 11.99 2.69
N CYS A 16 -2.64 11.59 2.03
CA CYS A 16 -1.30 11.61 2.60
C CYS A 16 -1.02 13.00 3.17
N SER A 17 -0.53 13.04 4.41
CA SER A 17 -0.22 14.29 5.13
C SER A 17 0.73 15.21 4.35
N PHE A 18 1.57 14.64 3.48
CA PHE A 18 2.57 15.39 2.71
C PHE A 18 2.00 16.27 1.59
N PHE A 19 0.80 15.99 1.07
CA PHE A 19 0.22 16.79 -0.02
C PHE A 19 -0.62 17.98 0.47
N SER A 20 -0.44 18.37 1.74
CA SER A 20 -1.10 19.51 2.38
C SER A 20 -0.13 20.66 2.64
N ARG A 21 0.46 21.22 1.58
CA ARG A 21 0.66 22.67 1.35
C ARG A 21 1.46 22.84 0.06
N ARG A 22 0.89 23.58 -0.89
CA ARG A 22 1.63 24.19 -1.99
C ARG A 22 2.76 25.02 -1.41
N ASN A 23 3.98 24.85 -1.92
CA ASN A 23 4.78 25.99 -2.31
C ASN A 23 5.39 25.69 -3.66
N VAL A 24 4.91 26.44 -4.64
CA VAL A 24 5.45 26.52 -5.99
C VAL A 24 6.84 27.13 -5.89
N VAL A 25 7.74 26.53 -6.69
CA VAL A 25 9.12 26.93 -6.95
C VAL A 25 9.26 28.43 -7.21
N THR A 26 10.25 29.06 -6.58
CA THR A 26 10.97 30.18 -7.19
C THR A 26 12.45 29.85 -7.19
N SER A 27 12.95 29.52 -8.38
CA SER A 27 14.34 29.55 -8.75
C SER A 27 14.87 30.98 -8.69
N GLY A 28 15.94 31.21 -7.94
CA GLY A 28 16.73 32.44 -7.95
C GLY A 28 18.18 32.08 -7.67
N GLY A 29 19.06 32.22 -8.66
CA GLY A 29 20.49 31.99 -8.53
C GLY A 29 21.25 33.23 -8.07
N ALA A 30 22.48 33.01 -7.57
CA ALA A 30 23.71 33.77 -7.86
C ALA A 30 24.84 33.41 -6.87
N ALA A 31 26.03 33.09 -7.42
CA ALA A 31 27.41 33.37 -6.98
C ALA A 31 27.89 32.93 -5.57
N ALA A 32 29.17 32.69 -5.24
CA ALA A 32 30.46 32.35 -5.87
C ALA A 32 31.50 32.26 -4.71
N ALA A 33 32.64 31.58 -4.93
CA ALA A 33 33.89 31.58 -4.13
C ALA A 33 33.84 30.80 -2.79
N ASP A 34 34.89 30.13 -2.27
CA ASP A 34 36.31 29.95 -2.64
C ASP A 34 36.84 28.77 -1.79
N GLY A 35 37.94 28.15 -2.22
CA GLY A 35 39.03 27.67 -1.36
C GLY A 35 38.90 26.43 -0.42
N ASP A 36 39.61 25.38 -0.83
CA ASP A 36 40.50 24.45 -0.08
C ASP A 36 40.19 23.87 1.32
N ASP A 37 40.48 22.56 1.39
CA ASP A 37 41.09 21.76 2.48
C ASP A 37 40.30 20.54 3.03
N LEU A 38 40.77 19.37 2.59
CA LEU A 38 41.09 18.16 3.38
C LEU A 38 40.11 17.68 4.48
N LEU A 39 39.37 16.59 4.18
CA LEU A 39 39.58 15.22 4.70
C LEU A 39 38.29 14.39 4.80
N LEU A 40 38.47 13.12 4.45
CA LEU A 40 37.67 11.94 4.75
C LEU A 40 36.86 12.03 6.04
N ASP A 41 35.54 11.84 5.95
CA ASP A 41 34.85 10.66 6.44
C ASP A 41 33.33 10.85 6.26
N ASP A 42 32.62 9.73 6.30
CA ASP A 42 31.15 9.67 6.39
C ASP A 42 30.38 9.58 5.06
N VAL A 43 30.53 8.43 4.40
CA VAL A 43 29.47 7.85 3.56
C VAL A 43 28.36 7.29 4.47
N THR A 44 27.85 8.07 5.43
CA THR A 44 26.61 7.70 6.13
C THR A 44 25.50 8.67 5.77
N ALA A 45 24.33 8.09 5.54
CA ALA A 45 23.07 8.76 5.27
C ALA A 45 22.94 9.52 3.93
N VAL A 46 23.17 8.83 2.81
CA VAL A 46 22.24 9.03 1.68
C VAL A 46 20.91 8.42 2.09
N LYS A 47 20.12 9.14 2.89
CA LYS A 47 18.70 8.88 3.05
C LYS A 47 18.10 9.15 1.68
N PRO A 48 17.67 8.15 0.90
CA PRO A 48 17.09 8.46 -0.38
C PRO A 48 15.79 9.18 -0.07
N LEU A 49 15.75 10.46 -0.42
CA LEU A 49 14.52 11.18 -0.71
C LEU A 49 13.93 10.48 -1.93
N VAL A 50 13.34 9.29 -1.70
CA VAL A 50 12.51 8.62 -2.70
C VAL A 50 11.31 9.54 -2.85
N GLU A 51 11.42 10.47 -3.78
CA GLU A 51 10.36 11.40 -4.07
C GLU A 51 9.09 10.64 -4.47
N PRO A 52 7.91 11.11 -4.07
CA PRO A 52 6.62 10.47 -4.31
C PRO A 52 6.30 10.26 -5.81
N THR A 53 7.07 10.87 -6.71
CA THR A 53 6.91 10.80 -8.16
C THR A 53 7.33 9.44 -8.75
N LEU A 54 8.17 8.65 -8.06
CA LEU A 54 8.60 7.33 -8.56
C LEU A 54 7.75 6.17 -8.03
N LEU A 55 6.81 6.43 -7.13
CA LEU A 55 5.95 5.37 -6.59
C LEU A 55 4.89 4.98 -7.59
N GLN A 56 4.73 3.66 -7.74
CA GLN A 56 3.76 3.13 -8.69
C GLN A 56 2.35 3.32 -8.12
N PRO A 57 1.39 3.80 -8.92
CA PRO A 57 0.01 3.87 -8.47
C PRO A 57 -0.61 2.47 -8.38
N ARG A 58 -1.70 2.35 -7.62
CA ARG A 58 -2.50 1.11 -7.45
C ARG A 58 -1.71 -0.04 -6.83
N VAL A 59 -1.02 0.26 -5.74
CA VAL A 59 -0.25 -0.72 -4.97
C VAL A 59 -1.01 -1.12 -3.71
N VAL A 60 -1.15 -2.41 -3.47
CA VAL A 60 -1.65 -2.99 -2.23
C VAL A 60 -0.46 -3.39 -1.38
N VAL A 61 -0.31 -2.78 -0.20
CA VAL A 61 0.69 -3.20 0.80
C VAL A 61 -0.02 -4.04 1.86
N TYR A 62 0.46 -5.26 2.06
CA TYR A 62 -0.15 -6.22 2.98
C TYR A 62 0.90 -7.08 3.68
N ASP A 63 0.44 -7.81 4.69
CA ASP A 63 1.27 -8.71 5.48
C ASP A 63 1.48 -10.07 4.77
N GLY A 64 2.71 -10.31 4.30
CA GLY A 64 3.10 -11.47 3.51
C GLY A 64 3.13 -12.80 4.27
N VAL A 65 3.16 -12.78 5.61
CA VAL A 65 3.14 -14.01 6.44
C VAL A 65 1.73 -14.48 6.77
N CYS A 66 0.70 -13.66 6.52
CA CYS A 66 -0.67 -14.01 6.87
C CYS A 66 -1.35 -14.83 5.78
N HIS A 67 -1.84 -16.01 6.15
CA HIS A 67 -2.53 -16.93 5.24
C HIS A 67 -3.81 -16.31 4.65
N LEU A 68 -4.60 -15.59 5.47
CA LEU A 68 -5.81 -14.92 5.01
C LEU A 68 -5.50 -13.82 3.98
N CYS A 69 -4.51 -12.98 4.27
CA CYS A 69 -4.11 -11.90 3.37
C CYS A 69 -3.54 -12.45 2.06
N HIS A 70 -2.68 -13.46 2.14
CA HIS A 70 -2.12 -14.13 0.98
C HIS A 70 -3.20 -14.79 0.10
N GLY A 71 -4.16 -15.50 0.71
CA GLY A 71 -5.30 -16.08 -0.02
C GLY A 71 -6.15 -15.02 -0.73
N GLY A 72 -6.39 -13.87 -0.08
CA GLY A 72 -7.07 -12.73 -0.69
C GLY A 72 -6.29 -12.16 -1.90
N VAL A 73 -4.99 -11.94 -1.75
CA VAL A 73 -4.11 -11.43 -2.82
C VAL A 73 -4.07 -12.39 -4.00
N LYS A 74 -3.94 -13.69 -3.75
CA LYS A 74 -3.99 -14.73 -4.79
C LYS A 74 -5.29 -14.68 -5.58
N GLN A 75 -6.43 -14.52 -4.88
CA GLN A 75 -7.71 -14.39 -5.55
C GLN A 75 -7.78 -13.11 -6.41
N VAL A 76 -7.28 -11.98 -5.89
CA VAL A 76 -7.24 -10.72 -6.66
C VAL A 76 -6.37 -10.87 -7.90
N ILE A 77 -5.17 -11.45 -7.80
CA ILE A 77 -4.27 -11.66 -8.95
C ILE A 77 -4.94 -12.55 -10.01
N ARG A 78 -5.64 -13.60 -9.58
CA ARG A 78 -6.35 -14.52 -10.48
C ARG A 78 -7.49 -13.84 -11.24
N VAL A 79 -8.20 -12.92 -10.61
CA VAL A 79 -9.35 -12.24 -11.20
C VAL A 79 -8.95 -11.00 -12.00
N ASP A 80 -7.88 -10.30 -11.61
CA ASP A 80 -7.35 -9.13 -12.29
C ASP A 80 -6.63 -9.49 -13.60
N LYS A 81 -7.43 -9.82 -14.62
CA LYS A 81 -6.94 -10.15 -15.98
C LYS A 81 -6.18 -9.01 -16.66
N HIS A 82 -6.46 -7.76 -16.27
CA HIS A 82 -5.86 -6.57 -16.88
C HIS A 82 -4.59 -6.09 -16.19
N LYS A 83 -4.11 -6.81 -15.17
CA LYS A 83 -2.90 -6.46 -14.40
C LYS A 83 -2.90 -5.02 -13.86
N LYS A 84 -4.05 -4.52 -13.44
CA LYS A 84 -4.22 -3.11 -13.00
C LYS A 84 -3.68 -2.86 -11.60
N ILE A 85 -3.59 -3.89 -10.77
CA ILE A 85 -3.22 -3.80 -9.36
C ILE A 85 -1.87 -4.48 -9.15
N LYS A 86 -1.01 -3.81 -8.39
CA LYS A 86 0.29 -4.31 -7.97
C LYS A 86 0.31 -4.55 -6.47
N PHE A 87 1.22 -5.38 -6.00
CA PHE A 87 1.31 -5.78 -4.60
C PHE A 87 2.71 -5.49 -4.07
N CYS A 88 2.80 -5.28 -2.76
CA CYS A 88 4.05 -5.13 -2.03
C CYS A 88 3.92 -5.84 -0.69
N CYS A 89 4.92 -6.62 -0.29
CA CYS A 89 4.96 -7.19 1.04
C CYS A 89 5.38 -6.13 2.05
N LEU A 90 4.73 -6.10 3.21
CA LEU A 90 5.09 -5.20 4.31
C LEU A 90 6.51 -5.46 4.85
N GLN A 91 7.01 -6.70 4.69
CA GLN A 91 8.33 -7.12 5.15
C GLN A 91 9.48 -6.55 4.31
N SER A 92 9.22 -6.15 3.06
CA SER A 92 10.23 -5.62 2.13
C SER A 92 10.54 -4.14 2.40
N LYS A 93 11.77 -3.70 2.12
CA LYS A 93 12.19 -2.30 2.18
C LYS A 93 11.47 -1.44 1.13
N ALA A 94 11.01 -2.04 0.04
CA ALA A 94 10.20 -1.35 -0.97
C ALA A 94 8.86 -0.82 -0.43
N ALA A 95 8.34 -1.34 0.69
CA ALA A 95 7.13 -0.84 1.33
C ALA A 95 7.35 0.50 2.07
N GLU A 96 8.56 0.76 2.56
CA GLU A 96 8.88 1.95 3.35
C GLU A 96 8.52 3.28 2.67
N PRO A 97 8.86 3.53 1.39
CA PRO A 97 8.53 4.80 0.78
C PRO A 97 7.01 4.98 0.62
N TYR A 98 6.24 3.91 0.35
CA TYR A 98 4.77 3.98 0.33
C TYR A 98 4.20 4.36 1.69
N MET A 99 4.75 3.78 2.76
CA MET A 99 4.33 4.05 4.12
C MET A 99 4.68 5.46 4.57
N ARG A 100 5.90 5.94 4.29
CA ARG A 100 6.34 7.31 4.58
C ARG A 100 5.46 8.33 3.88
N VAL A 101 5.15 8.10 2.59
CA VAL A 101 4.26 9.00 1.83
C VAL A 101 2.85 8.99 2.42
N CYS A 102 2.34 7.84 2.87
CA CYS A 102 1.02 7.76 3.50
C CYS A 102 0.97 8.26 4.95
N GLY A 103 2.13 8.40 5.61
CA GLY A 103 2.23 8.69 7.04
C GLY A 103 1.61 7.58 7.90
N VAL A 104 1.82 6.32 7.50
CA VAL A 104 1.30 5.13 8.19
C VAL A 104 2.45 4.31 8.76
N GLU A 105 2.26 3.77 9.97
CA GLU A 105 3.24 2.94 10.64
C GLU A 105 3.09 1.46 10.28
N ARG A 106 4.10 0.63 10.55
CA ARG A 106 4.09 -0.80 10.17
C ARG A 106 2.97 -1.53 10.89
N GLU A 107 2.71 -1.16 12.14
CA GLU A 107 1.68 -1.72 13.01
C GLU A 107 0.28 -1.48 12.46
N ASP A 108 0.06 -0.34 11.78
CA ASP A 108 -1.22 -0.04 11.15
C ASP A 108 -1.46 -0.93 9.95
N VAL A 109 -0.43 -1.14 9.11
CA VAL A 109 -0.52 -2.02 7.93
C VAL A 109 -0.65 -3.48 8.33
N LEU A 110 -0.01 -3.89 9.44
CA LEU A 110 -0.21 -5.21 10.05
C LEU A 110 -1.66 -5.40 10.49
N ARG A 111 -2.31 -4.39 11.06
CA ARG A 111 -3.72 -4.52 11.48
C ARG A 111 -4.67 -4.48 10.29
N ARG A 112 -4.40 -3.61 9.32
CA ARG A 112 -5.26 -3.35 8.16
C ARG A 112 -4.39 -3.12 6.95
N PHE A 113 -4.49 -3.97 5.94
CA PHE A 113 -3.77 -3.72 4.69
C PHE A 113 -4.20 -2.38 4.07
N ILE A 114 -3.28 -1.79 3.30
CA ILE A 114 -3.48 -0.48 2.68
C ILE A 114 -3.50 -0.62 1.17
N PHE A 115 -4.29 0.23 0.53
CA PHE A 115 -4.33 0.38 -0.91
C PHE A 115 -3.99 1.81 -1.28
N ILE A 116 -2.89 1.99 -1.99
CA ILE A 116 -2.41 3.27 -2.50
C ILE A 116 -2.92 3.42 -3.92
N GLU A 117 -3.87 4.33 -4.12
CA GLU A 117 -4.51 4.53 -5.43
C GLU A 117 -3.62 5.37 -6.35
N GLY A 118 -2.92 6.35 -5.78
CA GLY A 118 -2.05 7.27 -6.49
C GLY A 118 -1.33 8.24 -5.56
N PRO A 119 -0.67 9.27 -6.11
CA PRO A 119 0.11 10.22 -5.33
C PRO A 119 -0.80 10.92 -4.32
N GLY A 120 -0.55 10.63 -3.05
CA GLY A 120 -1.25 11.30 -1.97
C GLY A 120 -2.61 10.71 -1.59
N VAL A 121 -3.06 9.60 -2.17
CA VAL A 121 -4.37 8.99 -1.88
C VAL A 121 -4.20 7.53 -1.47
N TYR A 122 -4.64 7.20 -0.26
CA TYR A 122 -4.67 5.84 0.23
C TYR A 122 -5.99 5.50 0.93
N HIS A 123 -6.28 4.20 0.95
CA HIS A 123 -7.40 3.60 1.66
C HIS A 123 -6.87 2.48 2.57
N GLN A 124 -7.58 2.19 3.65
CA GLN A 124 -7.18 1.15 4.61
C GLN A 124 -8.35 0.23 4.95
N GLY A 125 -8.03 -1.02 5.30
CA GLY A 125 -8.98 -2.01 5.82
C GLY A 125 -10.15 -2.27 4.86
N SER A 126 -11.37 -2.13 5.36
CA SER A 126 -12.56 -2.43 4.57
C SER A 126 -12.73 -1.52 3.35
N ALA A 127 -12.31 -0.25 3.45
CA ALA A 127 -12.35 0.70 2.34
C ALA A 127 -11.34 0.31 1.25
N ALA A 128 -10.13 -0.11 1.66
CA ALA A 128 -9.13 -0.63 0.73
C ALA A 128 -9.65 -1.86 -0.02
N ALA A 129 -10.27 -2.81 0.69
CA ALA A 129 -10.86 -4.01 0.08
C ALA A 129 -11.89 -3.67 -1.01
N LEU A 130 -12.86 -2.81 -0.69
CA LEU A 130 -13.91 -2.43 -1.66
C LEU A 130 -13.37 -1.61 -2.83
N ARG A 131 -12.34 -0.79 -2.59
CA ARG A 131 -11.66 -0.04 -3.66
C ARG A 131 -10.90 -0.96 -4.58
N VAL A 132 -10.14 -1.92 -4.06
CA VAL A 132 -9.51 -2.98 -4.85
C VAL A 132 -10.56 -3.68 -5.70
N LEU A 133 -11.67 -4.15 -5.11
CA LEU A 133 -12.77 -4.81 -5.84
C LEU A 133 -13.36 -3.96 -6.96
N SER A 134 -13.40 -2.64 -6.83
CA SER A 134 -13.92 -1.75 -7.87
C SER A 134 -13.11 -1.80 -9.19
N TYR A 135 -11.80 -2.09 -9.10
CA TYR A 135 -10.92 -2.20 -10.27
C TYR A 135 -11.00 -3.56 -10.97
N LEU A 136 -11.59 -4.57 -10.31
CA LEU A 136 -11.74 -5.91 -10.85
C LEU A 136 -12.92 -5.96 -11.84
N PRO A 137 -12.92 -6.92 -12.79
CA PRO A 137 -14.06 -7.14 -13.67
C PRO A 137 -15.33 -7.55 -12.91
N LEU A 138 -16.49 -7.41 -13.55
CA LEU A 138 -17.75 -7.96 -13.05
C LEU A 138 -17.62 -9.49 -12.88
N PRO A 139 -18.18 -10.08 -11.81
CA PRO A 139 -19.12 -9.49 -10.83
C PRO A 139 -18.47 -8.78 -9.64
N TYR A 140 -17.14 -8.83 -9.49
CA TYR A 140 -16.44 -8.28 -8.32
C TYR A 140 -16.56 -6.75 -8.22
N SER A 141 -16.58 -6.05 -9.36
CA SER A 141 -16.85 -4.61 -9.37
C SER A 141 -18.21 -4.28 -8.75
N ALA A 142 -19.23 -5.14 -8.93
CA ALA A 142 -20.56 -4.95 -8.33
C ALA A 142 -20.55 -5.13 -6.80
N LEU A 143 -19.63 -5.94 -6.25
CA LEU A 143 -19.45 -6.00 -4.80
C LEU A 143 -18.92 -4.69 -4.22
N SER A 144 -18.28 -3.83 -5.02
CA SER A 144 -17.93 -2.48 -4.59
C SER A 144 -19.16 -1.64 -4.23
N SER A 145 -20.36 -1.98 -4.76
CA SER A 145 -21.62 -1.35 -4.35
C SER A 145 -21.97 -1.55 -2.88
N LEU A 146 -21.38 -2.54 -2.19
CA LEU A 146 -21.43 -2.67 -0.72
C LEU A 146 -20.77 -1.48 0.01
N MET A 147 -20.19 -0.52 -0.72
CA MET A 147 -19.81 0.78 -0.17
C MET A 147 -21.01 1.58 0.36
N ILE A 148 -22.24 1.20 -0.01
CA ILE A 148 -23.49 1.76 0.56
C ILE A 148 -23.68 1.39 2.04
N VAL A 149 -23.08 0.28 2.50
CA VAL A 149 -23.16 -0.14 3.91
C VAL A 149 -22.44 0.90 4.78
N PRO A 150 -23.04 1.33 5.92
CA PRO A 150 -22.42 2.27 6.83
C PRO A 150 -21.02 1.81 7.26
N ARG A 151 -20.07 2.73 7.20
CA ARG A 151 -18.68 2.51 7.63
C ARG A 151 -18.51 1.84 8.99
N PRO A 152 -19.20 2.26 10.07
CA PRO A 152 -18.94 1.66 11.38
C PRO A 152 -19.23 0.16 11.38
N ILE A 153 -20.26 -0.28 10.65
CA ILE A 153 -20.64 -1.69 10.55
C ILE A 153 -19.56 -2.45 9.78
N ARG A 154 -19.15 -1.92 8.62
CA ARG A 154 -18.18 -2.58 7.76
C ARG A 154 -16.78 -2.63 8.39
N ASP A 155 -16.36 -1.55 9.04
CA ASP A 155 -15.08 -1.48 9.76
C ASP A 155 -15.09 -2.36 11.00
N ALA A 156 -16.20 -2.43 11.76
CA ALA A 156 -16.30 -3.35 12.90
C ALA A 156 -16.24 -4.82 12.47
N ALA A 157 -16.94 -5.18 11.39
CA ALA A 157 -16.87 -6.52 10.83
C ALA A 157 -15.45 -6.86 10.34
N TYR A 158 -14.79 -5.92 9.65
CA TYR A 158 -13.40 -6.08 9.24
C TYR A 158 -12.46 -6.24 10.43
N ASP A 159 -12.60 -5.41 11.46
CA ASP A 159 -11.76 -5.44 12.65
C ASP A 159 -11.93 -6.73 13.45
N TYR A 160 -13.14 -7.31 13.47
CA TYR A 160 -13.37 -8.62 14.05
C TYR A 160 -12.61 -9.72 13.31
N ILE A 161 -12.70 -9.74 11.97
CA ILE A 161 -11.97 -10.70 11.13
C ILE A 161 -10.45 -10.48 11.28
N ALA A 162 -9.99 -9.23 11.29
CA ALA A 162 -8.57 -8.89 11.39
C ALA A 162 -7.97 -9.34 12.74
N LYS A 163 -8.72 -9.29 13.83
CA LYS A 163 -8.31 -9.82 15.14
C LYS A 163 -8.21 -11.34 15.13
N GLN A 164 -9.15 -11.99 14.46
CA GLN A 164 -9.26 -13.45 14.46
C GLN A 164 -8.44 -14.12 13.34
N ARG A 165 -7.88 -13.36 12.39
CA ARG A 165 -7.20 -13.87 11.19
C ARG A 165 -6.10 -14.90 11.51
N TYR A 166 -5.28 -14.63 12.52
CA TYR A 166 -4.19 -15.52 12.90
C TYR A 166 -4.67 -16.76 13.65
N ALA A 167 -5.75 -16.64 14.42
CA ALA A 167 -6.34 -17.76 15.15
C ALA A 167 -7.09 -18.73 14.21
N TRP A 168 -7.71 -18.22 13.15
CA TRP A 168 -8.46 -19.04 12.19
C TRP A 168 -7.62 -19.56 11.03
N PHE A 169 -6.73 -18.73 10.47
CA PHE A 169 -6.00 -19.06 9.25
C PHE A 169 -4.51 -19.35 9.50
N GLY A 170 -3.98 -18.95 10.66
CA GLY A 170 -2.56 -19.08 10.98
C GLY A 170 -1.68 -17.98 10.35
N LYS A 171 -0.38 -18.13 10.59
CA LYS A 171 0.70 -17.34 10.02
C LYS A 171 1.79 -18.30 9.55
N GLY A 172 2.43 -17.98 8.44
CA GLY A 172 3.63 -18.67 7.97
C GLY A 172 4.88 -18.12 8.65
N ASP A 173 5.96 -18.91 8.63
CA ASP A 173 7.27 -18.50 9.16
C ASP A 173 8.00 -17.53 8.22
N SER A 174 7.70 -17.59 6.91
CA SER A 174 8.26 -16.72 5.88
C SER A 174 7.18 -16.20 4.93
N CYS A 175 7.56 -15.25 4.07
CA CYS A 175 6.63 -14.64 3.12
C CYS A 175 6.08 -15.69 2.12
N LEU A 176 4.77 -15.92 2.15
CA LEU A 176 4.12 -17.01 1.40
C LEU A 176 4.21 -16.84 -0.12
N VAL A 177 4.34 -15.59 -0.61
CA VAL A 177 4.45 -15.30 -2.04
C VAL A 177 5.69 -15.94 -2.69
N LEU A 178 6.75 -16.18 -1.91
CA LEU A 178 7.99 -16.80 -2.38
C LEU A 178 7.83 -18.25 -2.83
N GLN A 179 6.69 -18.88 -2.51
CA GLN A 179 6.37 -20.24 -2.93
C GLN A 179 5.74 -20.26 -4.33
N GLU A 180 5.14 -19.15 -4.79
CA GLU A 180 4.40 -19.08 -6.06
C GLU A 180 5.06 -18.07 -7.01
N LYS A 181 6.02 -18.55 -7.81
CA LYS A 181 6.80 -17.74 -8.78
C LYS A 181 5.94 -16.95 -9.77
N GLU A 182 4.77 -17.46 -10.15
CA GLU A 182 3.86 -16.78 -11.08
C GLU A 182 3.23 -15.52 -10.46
N LEU A 183 3.02 -15.50 -9.14
CA LEU A 183 2.43 -14.34 -8.47
C LEU A 183 3.43 -13.19 -8.33
N LEU A 184 4.72 -13.51 -8.19
CA LEU A 184 5.82 -12.55 -8.02
C LEU A 184 5.91 -11.51 -9.14
N GLU A 185 5.43 -11.79 -10.36
CA GLU A 185 5.39 -10.80 -11.44
C GLU A 185 4.48 -9.60 -11.13
N ARG A 186 3.55 -9.73 -10.19
CA ARG A 186 2.66 -8.65 -9.75
C ARG A 186 3.22 -7.84 -8.59
N PHE A 187 4.35 -8.26 -8.04
CA PHE A 187 4.98 -7.65 -6.88
C PHE A 187 6.04 -6.66 -7.32
N ILE A 188 6.02 -5.47 -6.73
CA ILE A 188 7.02 -4.42 -7.02
C ILE A 188 8.36 -4.71 -6.34
N ASP A 189 8.34 -5.54 -5.30
CA ASP A 189 9.43 -5.96 -4.43
C ASP A 189 10.01 -7.33 -4.80
N ARG A 190 9.67 -7.84 -6.00
CA ARG A 190 10.07 -9.18 -6.47
C ARG A 190 11.57 -9.43 -6.32
N ASP A 191 12.41 -8.51 -6.79
CA ASP A 191 13.86 -8.70 -6.83
C ASP A 191 14.45 -8.75 -5.42
N GLU A 192 13.92 -7.92 -4.51
CA GLU A 192 14.31 -7.92 -3.10
C GLU A 192 13.93 -9.24 -2.42
N LEU A 193 12.67 -9.67 -2.59
CA LEU A 193 12.16 -10.92 -2.02
C LEU A 193 12.97 -12.15 -2.48
N ILE A 194 13.38 -12.19 -3.76
CA ILE A 194 14.19 -13.30 -4.29
C ILE A 194 15.60 -13.29 -3.69
N ASN A 195 16.21 -12.11 -3.54
CA ASN A 195 17.55 -11.97 -2.97
C ASN A 195 17.59 -12.36 -1.50
N ASP A 196 16.58 -11.95 -0.71
CA ASP A 196 16.50 -12.30 0.71
C ASP A 196 16.43 -13.82 0.92
N LYS A 197 15.64 -14.53 0.09
CA LYS A 197 15.55 -16.00 0.12
C LYS A 197 16.88 -16.70 -0.21
N GLN A 198 17.70 -16.12 -1.09
CA GLN A 198 19.01 -16.67 -1.43
C GLN A 198 20.04 -16.46 -0.32
N SER A 199 19.88 -15.43 0.52
CA SER A 199 20.78 -15.15 1.64
C SER A 199 20.55 -16.06 2.86
N GLU A 200 19.39 -16.70 2.95
CA GLU A 200 19.01 -17.61 4.04
C GLU A 200 19.26 -19.10 3.72
N SER A 201 19.69 -19.44 2.50
CA SER A 201 20.00 -20.81 2.04
C SER A 201 21.49 -21.04 1.92
#